data_AF-A0A971GKZ3-F1
#
_entry.id   AF-A0A971GKZ3-F1
#
_cell.length_a   1.000
_cell.length_b   1.000
_cell.length_c   1.000
_cell.angle_alpha   90.00
_cell.angle_beta   90.00
_cell.angle_gamma   90.00
#
_symmetry.space_group_name_H-M   'P 1'
#
loop_
_entity.id
_entity.type
_entity.pdbx_description
1 polymer ?
#
loop_
_entity_poly.entity_id
_entity_poly.type
_entity_poly.pdbx_seq_one_letter_code
_entity_poly.pdbx_strand_id
1 'polypeptide(L)'
;MNGRLFLVLLLMVYFSCGSGKVITDKPDGIITSASWPGTVKIISIGIPGKSCSGQKDYVDVIFDFTPDSADAAKKYLVKDVSDKNKILFYDNRSDLHKNWIDKWGLKTGNIYRAVRHENIMNSSRNRVSFDVLLEPR
;
A
#
# COMPACT_ATOMS: atom_id res chain seq x y z
N MET A 1 -17.60 25.85 -51.04
CA MET A 1 -17.48 24.39 -50.79
C MET A 1 -16.38 24.21 -49.77
N ASN A 2 -16.76 23.75 -48.58
CA ASN A 2 -15.99 23.92 -47.34
C ASN A 2 -14.84 22.90 -47.26
N GLY A 3 -13.64 23.41 -47.02
CA GLY A 3 -12.44 22.64 -46.76
C GLY A 3 -12.58 21.82 -45.48
N ARG A 4 -12.38 20.50 -45.59
CA ARG A 4 -12.30 19.60 -44.44
C ARG A 4 -10.85 19.59 -43.96
N LEU A 5 -10.58 20.38 -42.91
CA LEU A 5 -9.35 20.31 -42.13
C LEU A 5 -9.38 19.00 -41.32
N PHE A 6 -8.61 17.99 -41.75
CA PHE A 6 -8.39 16.78 -40.96
C PHE A 6 -7.36 17.10 -39.87
N LEU A 7 -7.84 17.47 -38.68
CA LEU A 7 -7.00 17.59 -37.49
C LEU A 7 -6.86 16.18 -36.89
N VAL A 8 -5.78 15.48 -37.26
CA VAL A 8 -5.36 14.24 -36.59
C VAL A 8 -4.74 14.63 -35.25
N LEU A 9 -5.56 14.65 -34.21
CA LEU A 9 -5.10 14.81 -32.83
C LEU A 9 -4.49 13.48 -32.38
N LEU A 10 -3.17 13.33 -32.54
CA LEU A 10 -2.42 12.18 -32.03
C LEU A 10 -2.42 12.26 -30.50
N LEU A 11 -3.29 11.47 -29.86
CA LEU A 11 -3.41 11.35 -28.42
C LEU A 11 -2.14 10.64 -27.87
N MET A 12 -1.10 11.41 -27.54
CA MET A 12 0.03 10.90 -26.75
C MET A 12 -0.47 10.61 -25.34
N VAL A 13 -0.91 9.37 -25.09
CA VAL A 13 -1.09 8.83 -23.75
C VAL A 13 0.30 8.63 -23.15
N TYR A 14 0.83 9.69 -22.54
CA TYR A 14 1.95 9.58 -21.63
C TYR A 14 1.48 8.74 -20.44
N PHE A 15 1.78 7.45 -20.45
CA PHE A 15 1.88 6.65 -19.24
C PHE A 15 3.02 7.25 -18.41
N SER A 16 2.72 8.29 -17.63
CA SER A 16 3.57 8.71 -16.53
C SER A 16 3.56 7.56 -15.53
N CYS A 17 4.55 6.69 -15.67
CA CYS A 17 4.83 5.61 -14.74
C CYS A 17 5.16 6.26 -13.40
N GLY A 18 4.19 6.24 -12.47
CA GLY A 18 4.29 6.83 -11.15
C GLY A 18 5.49 6.26 -10.39
N SER A 19 6.62 6.95 -10.52
CA SER A 19 7.86 6.59 -9.84
C SER A 19 7.69 6.92 -8.37
N GLY A 20 7.99 5.96 -7.50
CA GLY A 20 7.90 6.16 -6.04
C GLY A 20 8.62 7.43 -5.60
N LYS A 21 8.03 8.13 -4.63
CA LYS A 21 8.63 9.35 -4.06
C LYS A 21 9.73 8.92 -3.09
N VAL A 22 10.97 9.15 -3.47
CA VAL A 22 12.15 8.93 -2.63
C VAL A 22 12.51 10.26 -1.96
N ILE A 23 12.68 10.27 -0.63
CA ILE A 23 13.08 11.47 0.11
C ILE A 23 14.49 11.26 0.65
N THR A 24 15.38 12.21 0.32
CA THR A 24 16.77 12.23 0.79
C THR A 24 16.85 13.17 2.00
N ASP A 25 17.00 12.60 3.20
CA ASP A 25 16.92 13.37 4.45
C ASP A 25 18.30 13.68 5.09
N LYS A 26 19.41 13.22 4.50
CA LYS A 26 20.76 13.45 5.05
C LYS A 26 21.65 14.32 4.14
N PRO A 27 22.48 15.20 4.74
CA PRO A 27 23.37 16.11 4.01
C PRO A 27 24.47 15.40 3.19
N ASP A 28 24.67 14.11 3.41
CA ASP A 28 25.59 13.24 2.66
C ASP A 28 24.95 12.62 1.40
N GLY A 29 23.66 12.89 1.14
CA GLY A 29 22.92 12.32 0.01
C GLY A 29 22.39 10.91 0.27
N ILE A 30 22.49 10.37 1.49
CA ILE A 30 21.95 9.05 1.81
C ILE A 30 20.42 9.11 1.88
N ILE A 31 19.79 8.29 1.03
CA ILE A 31 18.36 8.03 1.08
C ILE A 31 18.06 7.23 2.34
N THR A 32 17.22 7.78 3.23
CA THR A 32 16.79 7.09 4.45
C THR A 32 15.30 6.80 4.47
N SER A 33 14.54 7.38 3.55
CA SER A 33 13.11 7.12 3.41
C SER A 33 12.67 7.02 1.95
N ALA A 34 11.74 6.10 1.69
CA ALA A 34 11.17 5.89 0.36
C ALA A 34 9.69 5.54 0.46
N SER A 35 8.90 5.99 -0.52
CA SER A 35 7.48 5.66 -0.64
C SER A 35 7.18 5.10 -2.02
N TRP A 36 6.60 3.91 -2.06
CA TRP A 36 6.31 3.17 -3.28
C TRP A 36 4.79 3.06 -3.45
N PRO A 37 4.19 3.79 -4.41
CA PRO A 37 2.77 3.63 -4.70
C PRO A 37 2.51 2.26 -5.33
N GLY A 38 1.32 1.73 -5.06
CA GLY A 38 0.95 0.42 -5.53
C GLY A 38 -0.51 0.09 -5.21
N THR A 39 -0.80 -1.20 -5.26
CA THR A 39 -2.09 -1.74 -4.89
C THR A 39 -1.94 -2.82 -3.83
N VAL A 40 -2.98 -3.02 -3.04
CA VAL A 40 -3.10 -4.19 -2.17
C VAL A 40 -4.29 -5.02 -2.60
N LYS A 41 -4.10 -6.34 -2.69
CA LYS A 41 -5.20 -7.30 -2.82
C LYS A 41 -5.50 -7.89 -1.45
N ILE A 42 -6.74 -7.76 -0.99
CA ILE A 42 -7.15 -8.39 0.27
C ILE A 42 -7.26 -9.90 0.04
N ILE A 43 -6.43 -10.68 0.72
CA ILE A 43 -6.35 -12.13 0.60
C ILE A 43 -7.33 -12.82 1.56
N SER A 44 -7.44 -12.33 2.78
CA SER A 44 -8.42 -12.81 3.74
C SER A 44 -8.80 -11.72 4.73
N ILE A 45 -10.03 -11.84 5.24
CA ILE A 45 -10.52 -11.07 6.37
C ILE A 45 -10.98 -12.13 7.37
N GLY A 46 -10.15 -12.41 8.36
CA GLY A 46 -10.38 -13.48 9.33
C GLY A 46 -10.50 -12.92 10.73
N ILE A 47 -11.46 -13.42 11.51
CA ILE A 47 -11.40 -13.28 12.97
C ILE A 47 -10.26 -14.22 13.41
N PRO A 48 -9.16 -13.71 13.95
CA PRO A 48 -8.10 -14.52 14.47
C PRO A 48 -8.67 -15.38 15.60
N GLY A 49 -8.15 -16.61 15.69
CA GLY A 49 -8.44 -17.49 16.80
C GLY A 49 -8.24 -16.77 18.13
N LYS A 50 -9.10 -17.10 19.10
CA LYS A 50 -9.06 -16.58 20.48
C LYS A 50 -7.61 -16.39 20.93
N SER A 51 -7.24 -15.15 21.26
CA SER A 51 -6.01 -14.88 21.97
C SER A 51 -5.93 -15.78 23.21
N CYS A 52 -4.80 -16.43 23.44
CA CYS A 52 -4.53 -17.24 24.64
C CYS A 52 -4.70 -16.46 25.96
N SER A 53 -4.82 -15.12 25.90
CA SER A 53 -4.98 -14.24 27.06
C SER A 53 -6.44 -13.79 27.33
N GLY A 54 -7.44 -14.30 26.60
CA GLY A 54 -8.84 -13.87 26.78
C GLY A 54 -9.10 -12.41 26.38
N GLN A 55 -8.13 -11.74 25.76
CA GLN A 55 -8.26 -10.35 25.33
C GLN A 55 -8.72 -10.28 23.87
N LYS A 56 -9.94 -9.76 23.73
CA LYS A 56 -10.52 -8.97 22.63
C LYS A 56 -10.58 -9.67 21.27
N ASP A 57 -11.78 -9.68 20.69
CA ASP A 57 -11.95 -9.94 19.27
C ASP A 57 -11.04 -8.96 18.51
N TYR A 58 -10.18 -9.45 17.62
CA TYR A 58 -9.51 -8.61 16.63
C TYR A 58 -9.91 -9.13 15.24
N VAL A 59 -9.55 -8.42 14.17
CA VAL A 59 -9.75 -8.93 12.80
C VAL A 59 -8.44 -8.81 12.06
N ASP A 60 -7.95 -9.93 11.54
CA ASP A 60 -6.80 -9.98 10.67
C ASP A 60 -7.26 -9.75 9.24
N VAL A 61 -6.90 -8.60 8.69
CA VAL A 61 -7.03 -8.33 7.25
C VAL A 61 -5.67 -8.61 6.61
N ILE A 62 -5.56 -9.76 5.95
CA ILE A 62 -4.34 -10.18 5.26
C ILE A 62 -4.39 -9.67 3.83
N PHE A 63 -3.29 -9.09 3.35
CA PHE A 63 -3.18 -8.56 2.01
C PHE A 63 -1.82 -8.84 1.36
N ASP A 64 -1.82 -8.76 0.02
CA ASP A 64 -0.62 -8.75 -0.81
C ASP A 64 -0.45 -7.37 -1.43
N PHE A 65 0.72 -6.76 -1.28
CA PHE A 65 1.10 -5.54 -1.98
C PHE A 65 1.70 -5.85 -3.35
N THR A 66 1.41 -4.99 -4.33
CA THR A 66 2.02 -4.98 -5.65
C THR A 66 2.38 -3.53 -5.98
N PRO A 67 3.67 -3.17 -6.11
CA PRO A 67 4.07 -1.81 -6.50
C PRO A 67 3.64 -1.49 -7.93
N ASP A 68 3.40 -0.21 -8.22
CA ASP A 68 3.05 0.23 -9.57
C ASP A 68 4.22 0.06 -10.55
N SER A 69 5.44 0.26 -10.06
CA SER A 69 6.64 0.02 -10.87
C SER A 69 7.15 -1.41 -10.72
N ALA A 70 7.32 -2.11 -11.85
CA ALA A 70 7.90 -3.45 -11.89
C ALA A 70 9.35 -3.52 -11.35
N ASP A 71 10.05 -2.39 -11.27
CA ASP A 71 11.40 -2.30 -10.74
C ASP A 71 11.48 -1.83 -9.28
N ALA A 72 10.35 -1.49 -8.64
CA ALA A 72 10.31 -0.97 -7.27
C ALA A 72 10.96 -1.93 -6.27
N ALA A 73 10.66 -3.24 -6.38
CA ALA A 73 11.22 -4.26 -5.49
C ALA A 73 12.75 -4.33 -5.51
N LYS A 74 13.39 -3.95 -6.64
CA LYS A 74 14.86 -3.89 -6.75
C LYS A 74 15.44 -2.67 -6.04
N LYS A 75 14.63 -1.63 -5.85
CA LYS A 75 14.98 -0.33 -5.29
C LYS A 75 14.54 -0.15 -3.84
N TYR A 76 13.82 -1.11 -3.27
CA TYR A 76 13.48 -1.11 -1.85
C TYR A 76 14.73 -0.94 -0.99
N LEU A 77 14.61 -0.02 -0.02
CA LEU A 77 15.59 0.21 1.03
C LEU A 77 15.67 -0.98 1.98
N VAL A 78 14.52 -1.63 2.24
CA VAL A 78 14.38 -2.75 3.18
C VAL A 78 13.99 -4.03 2.42
N LYS A 79 14.99 -4.76 1.93
CA LYS A 79 14.83 -5.86 0.96
C LYS A 79 14.32 -7.18 1.57
N ASP A 80 14.51 -7.37 2.86
CA ASP A 80 14.13 -8.57 3.62
C ASP A 80 12.63 -8.60 3.97
N VAL A 81 11.94 -7.48 3.82
CA VAL A 81 10.49 -7.42 4.03
C VAL A 81 9.74 -7.75 2.74
N SER A 82 9.12 -8.95 2.74
CA SER A 82 8.22 -9.43 1.69
C SER A 82 7.09 -8.43 1.39
N ASP A 83 6.46 -8.49 0.22
CA ASP A 83 5.21 -7.77 -0.10
C ASP A 83 3.95 -8.64 0.11
N LYS A 84 4.13 -9.90 0.49
CA LYS A 84 3.07 -10.90 0.59
C LYS A 84 2.63 -11.15 2.03
N ASN A 85 1.37 -11.56 2.19
CA ASN A 85 0.78 -11.96 3.47
C ASN A 85 0.98 -10.93 4.60
N LYS A 86 0.73 -9.65 4.30
CA LYS A 86 0.82 -8.57 5.27
C LYS A 86 -0.47 -8.41 6.04
N ILE A 87 -0.35 -8.11 7.32
CA ILE A 87 -1.48 -7.87 8.20
C ILE A 87 -1.70 -6.38 8.25
N LEU A 88 -2.91 -5.95 7.88
CA LEU A 88 -3.37 -4.60 8.10
C LEU A 88 -3.83 -4.49 9.55
N PHE A 89 -2.95 -3.97 10.40
CA PHE A 89 -3.28 -3.72 11.80
C PHE A 89 -4.14 -2.46 11.91
N TYR A 90 -5.43 -2.63 12.23
CA TYR A 90 -6.32 -1.53 12.58
C TYR A 90 -6.97 -1.81 13.94
N ASP A 91 -6.55 -1.04 14.95
CA ASP A 91 -7.02 -0.94 16.34
C ASP A 91 -7.54 -2.23 17.04
N ASN A 92 -6.87 -2.62 18.13
CA ASN A 92 -7.13 -3.83 18.93
C ASN A 92 -8.22 -3.65 20.02
N ARG A 93 -9.10 -2.65 19.88
CA ARG A 93 -10.20 -2.37 20.82
C ARG A 93 -11.52 -2.99 20.33
N SER A 94 -11.87 -4.10 20.97
CA SER A 94 -12.92 -5.14 20.71
C SER A 94 -14.19 -4.80 19.90
N ASP A 95 -14.64 -3.55 19.86
CA ASP A 95 -15.98 -3.21 19.35
C ASP A 95 -15.94 -2.43 18.02
N LEU A 96 -14.76 -2.03 17.56
CA LEU A 96 -14.59 -1.12 16.42
C LEU A 96 -14.31 -1.83 15.08
N HIS A 97 -13.88 -3.09 15.08
CA HIS A 97 -13.31 -3.74 13.89
C HIS A 97 -14.34 -4.10 12.81
N LYS A 98 -15.48 -4.67 13.20
CA LYS A 98 -16.54 -5.06 12.24
C LYS A 98 -17.15 -3.83 11.56
N ASN A 99 -17.47 -2.82 12.36
CA ASN A 99 -17.97 -1.54 11.87
C ASN A 99 -17.00 -0.86 10.92
N TRP A 100 -15.69 -1.04 11.12
CA TRP A 100 -14.67 -0.46 10.23
C TRP A 100 -14.59 -1.18 8.88
N ILE A 101 -14.53 -2.52 8.87
CA ILE A 101 -14.53 -3.31 7.61
C ILE A 101 -15.77 -2.96 6.77
N ASP A 102 -16.93 -2.90 7.41
CA ASP A 102 -18.19 -2.56 6.75
C ASP A 102 -18.22 -1.10 6.29
N LYS A 103 -17.78 -0.15 7.14
CA LYS A 103 -17.70 1.29 6.82
C LYS A 103 -16.87 1.57 5.58
N TRP A 104 -15.73 0.90 5.44
CA TRP A 104 -14.85 1.08 4.28
C TRP A 104 -15.14 0.10 3.15
N GLY A 105 -16.11 -0.80 3.33
CA GLY A 105 -16.50 -1.79 2.34
C GLY A 105 -15.34 -2.68 1.90
N LEU A 106 -14.48 -3.08 2.84
CA LEU A 106 -13.36 -3.99 2.60
C LEU A 106 -13.89 -5.38 2.27
N LYS A 107 -13.38 -5.98 1.19
CA LYS A 107 -13.79 -7.32 0.75
C LYS A 107 -12.58 -8.14 0.33
N THR A 108 -12.59 -9.41 0.70
CA THR A 108 -11.65 -10.40 0.17
C THR A 108 -11.72 -10.44 -1.36
N GLY A 109 -10.55 -10.52 -2.00
CA GLY A 109 -10.41 -10.53 -3.46
C GLY A 109 -10.33 -9.13 -4.09
N ASN A 110 -10.83 -8.08 -3.41
CA ASN A 110 -10.78 -6.72 -3.93
C ASN A 110 -9.37 -6.14 -3.87
N ILE A 111 -9.14 -5.18 -4.76
CA ILE A 111 -7.88 -4.45 -4.91
C ILE A 111 -8.11 -2.99 -4.51
N TYR A 112 -7.23 -2.44 -3.69
CA TYR A 112 -7.28 -1.07 -3.20
C TYR A 112 -5.95 -0.36 -3.49
N ARG A 113 -5.99 0.96 -3.67
CA ARG A 113 -4.76 1.77 -3.77
C ARG A 113 -4.02 1.75 -2.44
N ALA A 114 -2.70 1.74 -2.51
CA ALA A 114 -1.87 1.73 -1.32
C ALA A 114 -0.50 2.38 -1.55
N VAL A 115 0.21 2.63 -0.45
CA VAL A 115 1.59 3.08 -0.46
C VAL A 115 2.41 2.26 0.54
N ARG A 116 3.54 1.71 0.08
CA ARG A 116 4.56 1.11 0.95
C ARG A 116 5.54 2.20 1.36
N HIS A 117 5.70 2.40 2.66
CA HIS A 117 6.66 3.35 3.24
C HIS A 117 7.82 2.59 3.85
N GLU A 118 9.03 3.07 3.59
CA GLU A 118 10.27 2.51 4.10
C GLU A 118 11.06 3.59 4.83
N ASN A 119 11.62 3.25 5.99
CA ASN A 119 12.48 4.14 6.76
C ASN A 119 13.65 3.36 7.38
N ILE A 120 14.88 3.82 7.12
CA ILE A 120 16.12 3.34 7.73
C ILE A 120 16.46 4.30 8.89
N MET A 121 16.12 3.91 10.12
CA MET A 121 16.32 4.78 11.29
C MET A 121 17.68 4.60 11.97
N ASN A 122 18.30 3.41 11.88
CA ASN A 122 19.68 3.05 12.25
C ASN A 122 19.88 1.53 12.08
N SER A 123 21.09 1.00 12.34
CA SER A 123 21.59 -0.37 12.04
C SER A 123 20.75 -1.55 12.56
N SER A 124 19.66 -1.31 13.30
CA SER A 124 18.77 -2.39 13.78
C SER A 124 17.28 -2.04 13.77
N ARG A 125 16.88 -0.87 13.25
CA ARG A 125 15.49 -0.41 13.23
C ARG A 125 15.10 0.09 11.85
N ASN A 126 14.94 -0.85 10.93
CA ASN A 126 14.27 -0.60 9.66
C ASN A 126 12.76 -0.74 9.86
N ARG A 127 11.98 0.18 9.31
CA ARG A 127 10.52 0.12 9.36
C ARG A 127 9.97 0.07 7.96
N VAL A 128 9.08 -0.89 7.73
CA VAL A 128 8.19 -0.91 6.56
C VAL A 128 6.76 -0.83 7.06
N SER A 129 5.98 0.11 6.52
CA SER A 129 4.54 0.22 6.78
C SER A 129 3.79 0.37 5.47
N PHE A 130 2.50 0.04 5.49
CA PHE A 130 1.62 0.11 4.34
C PHE A 130 0.41 0.95 4.69
N ASP A 131 0.12 1.94 3.86
CA ASP A 131 -1.10 2.73 3.95
C ASP A 131 -2.05 2.24 2.86
N VAL A 132 -3.18 1.65 3.26
CA VAL A 132 -4.25 1.28 2.34
C VAL A 132 -5.19 2.48 2.22
N LEU A 133 -5.26 3.05 1.03
CA LEU A 133 -6.02 4.27 0.75
C LEU A 133 -7.49 3.88 0.54
N LEU A 134 -8.25 3.90 1.65
CA LEU A 134 -9.67 3.60 1.65
C LEU A 134 -10.44 4.91 1.46
N GLU A 135 -11.27 4.97 0.42
CA GLU A 135 -12.23 6.05 0.25
C GLU A 135 -13.55 5.67 0.96
N PRO A 136 -14.19 6.59 1.71
CA PRO A 136 -15.49 6.32 2.31
C PRO A 136 -16.53 6.14 1.19
N ARG A 137 -17.46 5.21 1.37
CA ARG A 137 -18.61 5.03 0.47
C ARG A 137 -19.72 6.03 0.75
#